data_AF-A0A961JGA3-F1
#
_entry.id   AF-A0A961JGA3-F1
#
_cell.length_a   1.000
_cell.length_b   1.000
_cell.length_c   1.000
_cell.angle_alpha   90.00
_cell.angle_beta   90.00
_cell.angle_gamma   90.00
#
_symmetry.space_group_name_H-M   'P 1'
#
loop_
_entity.id
_entity.type
_entity.pdbx_description
1 polymer ?
#
loop_
_entity_poly.entity_id
_entity_poly.type
_entity_poly.pdbx_seq_one_letter_code
_entity_poly.pdbx_strand_id
1 'polypeptide(L)'
;SGASGKVPAAIHVCPEALDGGAIAQLADGDVLRVDAVNGTLDILTPGVLDRPLAAADLSANETGVGRELFAPFRRAVGSADTGATIFGA
;
A
#
# COMPACT_ATOMS: atom_id res chain seq x y z
N SER A 1 -14.93 -1.57 -4.89
CA SER A 1 -16.11 -2.44 -5.04
C SER A 1 -15.93 -3.81 -4.41
N GLY A 2 -14.70 -4.29 -4.13
CA GLY A 2 -14.46 -5.57 -3.45
C GLY A 2 -14.85 -6.82 -4.26
N ALA A 3 -15.29 -6.64 -5.51
CA ALA A 3 -15.75 -7.73 -6.37
C ALA A 3 -14.58 -8.42 -7.08
N SER A 4 -14.69 -9.73 -7.25
CA SER A 4 -13.72 -10.54 -7.97
C SER A 4 -13.75 -10.25 -9.47
N GLY A 5 -12.58 -9.99 -10.05
CA GLY A 5 -12.38 -9.86 -11.49
C GLY A 5 -11.69 -11.09 -12.09
N LYS A 6 -11.59 -11.14 -13.41
CA LYS A 6 -10.86 -12.18 -14.15
C LYS A 6 -9.33 -11.97 -14.18
N VAL A 7 -8.86 -10.79 -13.75
CA VAL A 7 -7.45 -10.40 -13.74
C VAL A 7 -6.92 -10.60 -12.32
N PRO A 8 -5.74 -11.23 -12.14
CA PRO A 8 -5.15 -11.36 -10.80
C PRO A 8 -4.84 -9.97 -10.23
N ALA A 9 -5.22 -9.76 -8.98
CA ALA A 9 -4.98 -8.51 -8.26
C ALA A 9 -4.46 -8.83 -6.86
N ALA A 10 -3.21 -8.46 -6.58
CA ALA A 10 -2.71 -8.37 -5.22
C ALA A 10 -3.24 -7.07 -4.61
N ILE A 11 -4.19 -7.19 -3.67
CA ILE A 11 -4.81 -6.06 -2.97
C ILE A 11 -4.42 -6.08 -1.50
N HIS A 12 -4.48 -4.92 -0.84
CA HIS A 12 -4.08 -4.76 0.56
C HIS A 12 -2.62 -5.18 0.83
N VAL A 13 -1.72 -4.89 -0.11
CA VAL A 13 -0.27 -5.11 0.07
C VAL A 13 0.22 -4.29 1.26
N CYS A 14 0.86 -4.95 2.22
CA CYS A 14 1.36 -4.36 3.46
C CYS A 14 2.87 -4.61 3.60
N PRO A 15 3.66 -3.66 4.15
CA PRO A 15 3.26 -2.29 4.49
C PRO A 15 2.88 -1.46 3.26
N GLU A 16 2.03 -0.45 3.45
CA GLU A 16 1.70 0.49 2.36
C GLU A 16 2.88 1.44 2.05
N ALA A 17 2.77 2.20 0.97
CA ALA A 17 3.84 3.10 0.54
C ALA A 17 4.18 4.17 1.59
N LEU A 18 3.17 4.75 2.24
CA LEU A 18 3.35 5.80 3.25
C LEU A 18 4.07 5.29 4.50
N ASP A 19 3.89 4.01 4.81
CA ASP A 19 4.55 3.31 5.93
C ASP A 19 5.92 2.71 5.53
N GLY A 20 6.42 3.05 4.35
CA GLY A 20 7.75 2.62 3.88
C GLY A 20 7.80 1.19 3.36
N GLY A 21 6.67 0.62 2.93
CA GLY A 21 6.64 -0.67 2.25
C GLY A 21 7.42 -0.67 0.94
N ALA A 22 7.92 -1.84 0.53
CA ALA A 22 8.73 -2.01 -0.68
C ALA A 22 8.05 -1.51 -1.96
N ILE A 23 6.71 -1.42 -1.98
CA ILE A 23 5.95 -0.85 -3.09
C ILE A 23 6.33 0.61 -3.39
N ALA A 24 6.84 1.37 -2.40
CA ALA A 24 7.31 2.74 -2.58
C ALA A 24 8.67 2.85 -3.29
N GLN A 25 9.39 1.74 -3.50
CA GLN A 25 10.70 1.73 -4.17
C GLN A 25 10.61 1.30 -5.64
N LEU A 26 9.42 0.85 -6.07
CA LEU A 26 9.17 0.42 -7.44
C LEU A 26 9.18 1.59 -8.41
N ALA A 27 9.63 1.31 -9.62
CA ALA A 27 9.63 2.23 -10.75
C ALA A 27 9.15 1.51 -12.01
N ASP A 28 8.73 2.30 -13.00
CA ASP A 28 8.34 1.77 -14.30
C ASP A 28 9.45 0.92 -14.92
N GLY A 29 9.08 -0.27 -15.37
CA GLY A 29 10.00 -1.26 -15.93
C GLY A 29 10.51 -2.30 -14.92
N ASP A 30 10.24 -2.16 -13.62
CA ASP A 30 10.51 -3.22 -12.67
C ASP A 30 9.64 -4.45 -12.93
N VAL A 31 10.23 -5.62 -12.76
CA VAL A 31 9.56 -6.91 -12.95
C VAL A 31 9.09 -7.42 -11.60
N LEU A 32 7.79 -7.68 -11.51
CA LEU A 32 7.12 -8.30 -10.37
C LEU A 32 6.55 -9.66 -10.77
N ARG A 33 6.43 -10.57 -9.82
CA ARG A 33 5.70 -11.82 -9.96
C ARG A 33 4.52 -11.86 -9.00
N VAL A 34 3.34 -12.07 -9.54
CA VAL A 34 2.15 -12.47 -8.77
C VAL A 34 1.95 -13.96 -8.98
N ASP A 35 2.26 -14.77 -7.97
CA ASP A 35 2.04 -16.21 -7.98
C ASP A 35 0.86 -16.56 -7.07
N ALA A 36 -0.34 -16.60 -7.66
CA ALA A 36 -1.56 -16.93 -6.94
C ALA A 36 -1.65 -18.41 -6.52
N VAL A 37 -0.83 -19.29 -7.11
CA VAL A 37 -0.82 -20.72 -6.76
C VAL A 37 -0.01 -20.94 -5.50
N ASN A 38 1.17 -20.33 -5.41
CA ASN A 38 2.05 -20.42 -4.24
C ASN A 38 1.77 -19.33 -3.20
N GLY A 39 0.94 -18.33 -3.51
CA GLY A 39 0.59 -17.24 -2.61
C GLY A 39 1.71 -16.23 -2.40
N THR A 40 2.58 -16.01 -3.40
CA THR A 40 3.71 -15.08 -3.30
C THR A 40 3.55 -13.85 -4.18
N LEU A 41 4.15 -12.76 -3.73
CA LEU A 41 4.29 -11.51 -4.46
C LEU A 41 5.75 -11.08 -4.38
N ASP A 42 6.48 -11.26 -5.47
CA ASP A 42 7.93 -11.12 -5.50
C ASP A 42 8.40 -9.98 -6.39
N ILE A 43 9.39 -9.22 -5.92
CA ILE A 43 10.13 -8.26 -6.74
C ILE A 43 11.30 -9.01 -7.38
N LEU A 44 11.31 -9.11 -8.71
CA LEU A 44 12.34 -9.84 -9.45
C LEU A 44 13.48 -8.94 -9.93
N THR A 45 13.25 -7.63 -10.08
CA THR A 45 14.31 -6.69 -10.44
C THR A 45 15.28 -6.52 -9.26
N PRO A 46 16.58 -6.83 -9.44
CA PRO A 46 17.58 -6.63 -8.39
C PRO A 46 17.78 -5.16 -8.05
N GLY A 47 18.13 -4.86 -6.80
CA GLY A 47 18.46 -3.51 -6.35
C GLY A 47 17.26 -2.56 -6.18
N VAL A 48 16.02 -3.03 -6.37
CA VAL A 48 14.81 -2.24 -6.06
C VAL A 48 14.81 -1.84 -4.58
N LEU A 49 15.15 -2.77 -3.70
CA LEU A 49 15.08 -2.55 -2.25
C LEU A 49 16.13 -1.56 -1.71
N ASP A 50 17.15 -1.23 -2.51
CA ASP A 50 18.20 -0.27 -2.15
C ASP A 50 17.84 1.17 -2.55
N ARG A 51 16.71 1.37 -3.26
CA ARG A 51 16.28 2.68 -3.73
C ARG A 51 15.63 3.48 -2.58
N PRO A 52 15.71 4.82 -2.64
CA PRO A 52 14.95 5.66 -1.72
C PRO A 52 13.45 5.45 -1.92
N LEU A 53 12.69 5.57 -0.83
CA LEU A 53 11.22 5.55 -0.88
C LEU A 53 10.70 6.75 -1.67
N ALA A 54 9.75 6.52 -2.55
CA ALA A 54 9.01 7.58 -3.22
C ALA A 54 8.20 8.38 -2.18
N ALA A 55 8.25 9.70 -2.28
CA ALA A 55 7.43 10.61 -1.48
C ALA A 55 6.21 11.07 -2.30
N ALA A 56 5.02 11.05 -1.67
CA ALA A 56 3.80 11.57 -2.25
C ALA A 56 3.31 12.79 -1.46
N ASP A 57 2.93 13.86 -2.16
CA ASP A 57 2.19 14.96 -1.56
C ASP A 57 0.72 14.56 -1.38
N LEU A 58 0.31 14.34 -0.13
CA LEU A 58 -1.05 13.93 0.24
C LEU A 58 -1.89 15.10 0.79
N SER A 59 -1.41 16.35 0.70
CA SER A 59 -2.09 17.52 1.28
C SER A 59 -3.53 17.68 0.76
N ALA A 60 -3.78 17.36 -0.51
CA ALA A 60 -5.12 17.35 -1.11
C ALA A 60 -6.09 16.30 -0.53
N ASN A 61 -5.58 15.29 0.17
CA ASN A 61 -6.37 14.26 0.86
C ASN A 61 -6.74 14.66 2.29
N GLU A 62 -6.17 15.73 2.83
CA GLU A 62 -6.33 16.09 4.23
C GLU A 62 -7.63 16.83 4.54
N THR A 63 -8.09 17.67 3.60
CA THR A 63 -9.20 18.63 3.79
C THR A 63 -10.23 18.57 2.67
N GLY A 64 -11.41 19.15 2.91
CA GLY A 64 -12.52 19.24 1.95
C GLY A 64 -13.55 18.13 2.14
N VAL A 65 -14.82 18.44 1.85
CA VAL A 65 -15.98 17.53 2.02
C VAL A 65 -16.05 16.84 3.40
N GLY A 66 -15.48 17.45 4.45
CA GLY A 66 -15.43 16.91 5.81
C GLY A 66 -14.29 15.93 6.09
N ARG A 67 -13.31 15.77 5.18
CA ARG A 67 -12.13 14.89 5.38
C ARG A 67 -11.32 15.28 6.61
N GLU A 68 -11.30 16.56 6.95
CA GLU A 68 -10.64 17.11 8.14
C GLU A 68 -11.19 16.51 9.45
N LEU A 69 -12.47 16.11 9.49
CA LEU A 69 -13.07 15.45 10.65
C LEU A 69 -12.47 14.06 10.93
N PHE A 70 -11.88 13.43 9.91
CA PHE A 70 -11.30 12.09 9.98
C PHE A 70 -9.77 12.10 10.14
N ALA A 71 -9.16 13.29 10.31
CA ALA A 71 -7.72 13.40 10.47
C ALA A 71 -7.15 12.56 11.63
N PRO A 72 -7.80 12.46 12.81
CA PRO A 72 -7.30 11.59 13.89
C PRO A 72 -7.32 10.10 13.50
N PHE A 73 -8.38 9.65 12.82
CA PHE A 73 -8.52 8.26 12.39
C PHE A 73 -7.47 7.88 11.34
N ARG A 74 -7.25 8.74 10.33
CA ARG A 74 -6.19 8.50 9.32
C ARG A 74 -4.78 8.42 9.92
N ARG A 75 -4.51 9.15 11.00
CA ARG A 75 -3.21 9.09 11.69
C ARG A 75 -3.06 7.88 12.61
N ALA A 76 -4.17 7.27 13.03
CA ALA A 76 -4.19 6.21 14.03
C ALA A 76 -4.49 4.82 13.45
N VAL A 77 -4.92 4.74 12.19
CA VAL A 77 -5.29 3.49 11.55
C VAL A 77 -4.07 2.56 11.42
N GLY A 78 -4.25 1.30 11.80
CA GLY A 78 -3.25 0.25 11.61
C GLY A 78 -3.23 -0.29 10.17
N SER A 79 -2.31 -1.22 9.92
CA SER A 79 -2.13 -1.86 8.62
C SER A 79 -3.35 -2.70 8.20
N ALA A 80 -3.50 -2.93 6.89
CA ALA A 80 -4.66 -3.67 6.37
C ALA A 80 -4.66 -5.15 6.79
N ASP A 81 -3.49 -5.77 6.98
CA ASP A 81 -3.34 -7.15 7.47
C ASP A 81 -3.67 -7.31 8.96
N THR A 82 -3.74 -6.20 9.71
CA THR A 82 -4.26 -6.14 11.09
C THR A 82 -5.69 -5.60 11.16
N GLY A 83 -6.36 -5.47 10.01
CA GLY A 83 -7.78 -5.11 9.91
C GLY A 83 -8.08 -3.62 9.78
N ALA A 84 -7.06 -2.77 9.55
CA ALA A 84 -7.23 -1.32 9.41
C ALA A 84 -8.04 -0.68 10.56
N THR A 85 -7.77 -1.12 11.79
CA THR A 85 -8.43 -0.64 13.01
C THR A 85 -7.70 0.57 13.61
N ILE A 86 -8.44 1.44 14.30
CA ILE A 86 -7.87 2.51 15.13
C ILE A 86 -7.73 2.13 16.61
N PHE A 87 -8.30 0.98 16.99
CA PHE A 87 -8.11 0.38 18.30
C PHE A 87 -6.90 -0.53 18.14
N GLY A 88 -5.75 -0.13 18.68
CA GLY A 88 -4.48 -0.85 18.51
C GLY A 88 -4.56 -2.33 18.87
N ALA A 89 -3.57 -3.10 18.41
CA ALA A 89 -3.39 -4.50 18.81
C ALA A 89 -3.02 -4.63 20.29
#